data_AF-A0A5J4VQF7-F1
#
_entry.id   AF-A0A5J4VQF7-F1
#
_cell.length_a   1.000
_cell.length_b   1.000
_cell.length_c   1.000
_cell.angle_alpha   90.00
_cell.angle_beta   90.00
_cell.angle_gamma   90.00
#
_symmetry.space_group_name_H-M   'P 1'
#
loop_
_entity.id
_entity.type
_entity.pdbx_description
1 polymer ?
#
loop_
_entity_poly.entity_id
_entity_poly.type
_entity_poly.pdbx_seq_one_letter_code
_entity_poly.pdbx_strand_id
1 'polypeptide(L)'
;MSTYGGIEKLYSLFKRTDINKEIKDRAAICIGRLFRAKELPHSMRTEIISYLKTLINDSENFIKTNSRIILRNLAQNSVNKTDIEKGGFKIPQ
;
A
#
# COMPACT_ATOMS: atom_id res chain seq x y z
N MET A 1 -0.56 14.79 12.12
CA MET A 1 -1.04 13.54 12.74
C MET A 1 -2.53 13.41 12.49
N SER A 2 -3.05 12.19 12.33
CA SER A 2 -4.49 12.00 12.11
C SER A 2 -5.25 12.34 13.41
N THR A 3 -6.38 13.04 13.31
CA THR A 3 -7.14 13.53 14.48
C THR A 3 -7.59 12.43 15.45
N TYR A 4 -7.64 11.18 14.98
CA TYR A 4 -8.13 10.02 15.73
C TYR A 4 -7.14 8.84 15.77
N GLY A 5 -5.90 9.02 15.30
CA GLY A 5 -4.92 7.93 15.22
C GLY A 5 -5.30 6.82 14.23
N GLY A 6 -6.15 7.11 13.24
CA GLY A 6 -6.74 6.11 12.35
C GLY A 6 -5.71 5.45 11.43
N ILE A 7 -4.74 6.22 10.95
CA ILE A 7 -3.66 5.70 10.08
C ILE A 7 -2.77 4.75 10.88
N GLU A 8 -2.45 5.14 12.10
CA GLU A 8 -1.63 4.37 13.03
C GLU A 8 -2.31 3.05 13.38
N LYS A 9 -3.63 3.06 13.65
CA LYS A 9 -4.43 1.84 13.88
C LYS A 9 -4.46 0.92 12.66
N LEU A 10 -4.63 1.46 11.44
CA LEU A 10 -4.58 0.67 10.21
C LEU A 10 -3.20 0.03 10.01
N TYR A 11 -2.13 0.78 10.31
CA TYR A 11 -0.77 0.25 10.19
C TYR A 11 -0.49 -0.82 11.24
N SER A 12 -0.90 -0.62 12.50
CA SER A 12 -0.82 -1.65 13.53
C SER A 12 -1.58 -2.91 13.14
N LEU A 13 -2.78 -2.78 12.54
CA LEU A 13 -3.53 -3.91 12.02
C LEU A 13 -2.77 -4.64 10.90
N PHE A 14 -2.18 -3.90 9.95
CA PHE A 14 -1.37 -4.48 8.87
C PHE A 14 -0.15 -5.28 9.39
N LYS A 15 0.48 -4.84 10.48
CA LYS A 15 1.65 -5.50 11.08
C LYS A 15 1.34 -6.79 11.82
N ARG A 16 0.07 -7.07 12.14
CA ARG A 16 -0.34 -8.29 12.83
C ARG A 16 -0.07 -9.54 11.97
N THR A 17 0.31 -10.62 12.63
CA THR A 17 0.57 -11.94 12.04
C THR A 17 -0.56 -12.94 12.33
N ASP A 18 -1.48 -12.59 13.22
CA ASP A 18 -2.60 -13.40 13.71
C ASP A 18 -3.93 -13.05 13.02
N ILE A 19 -3.88 -12.32 11.90
CA ILE A 19 -5.06 -11.91 11.12
C ILE A 19 -5.09 -12.61 9.76
N ASN A 20 -6.29 -12.76 9.21
CA ASN A 20 -6.44 -13.32 7.87
C ASN A 20 -5.83 -12.39 6.79
N LYS A 21 -5.49 -12.98 5.64
CA LYS A 21 -4.91 -12.26 4.50
C LYS A 21 -5.81 -11.12 4.03
N GLU A 22 -7.12 -11.35 3.96
CA GLU A 22 -8.07 -10.35 3.46
C GLU A 22 -8.06 -9.06 4.29
N ILE A 23 -8.05 -9.16 5.63
CA ILE A 23 -7.97 -8.00 6.53
C ILE A 23 -6.65 -7.25 6.29
N LYS A 24 -5.55 -7.98 6.12
CA LYS A 24 -4.23 -7.39 5.86
C LYS A 24 -4.18 -6.66 4.51
N ASP A 25 -4.75 -7.26 3.47
CA ASP A 25 -4.87 -6.67 2.13
C ASP A 25 -5.70 -5.40 2.17
N ARG A 26 -6.87 -5.45 2.82
CA ARG A 26 -7.75 -4.30 2.99
C ARG A 26 -7.07 -3.18 3.79
N ALA A 27 -6.30 -3.50 4.83
CA ALA A 27 -5.54 -2.50 5.59
C ALA A 27 -4.51 -1.79 4.71
N ALA A 28 -3.71 -2.53 3.94
CA ALA A 28 -2.72 -1.96 3.02
C ALA A 28 -3.37 -1.10 1.92
N ILE A 29 -4.49 -1.57 1.36
CA ILE A 29 -5.29 -0.85 0.35
C ILE A 29 -5.83 0.46 0.94
N CYS A 30 -6.39 0.44 2.15
CA CYS A 30 -6.90 1.62 2.82
C CYS A 30 -5.80 2.65 3.08
N ILE A 31 -4.64 2.23 3.60
CA ILE A 31 -3.49 3.10 3.80
C ILE A 31 -3.08 3.72 2.46
N GLY A 32 -2.87 2.92 1.41
CA GLY A 32 -2.47 3.43 0.11
C GLY A 32 -3.46 4.44 -0.50
N ARG A 33 -4.78 4.24 -0.30
CA ARG A 33 -5.81 5.20 -0.73
C ARG A 33 -5.73 6.54 0.01
N LEU A 34 -5.50 6.52 1.32
CA LEU A 34 -5.38 7.73 2.15
C LEU A 34 -4.18 8.61 1.74
N PHE A 35 -3.15 7.98 1.17
CA PHE A 35 -1.91 8.64 0.72
C PHE A 35 -1.85 8.85 -0.80
N ARG A 36 -2.99 8.87 -1.51
CA ARG A 36 -3.01 9.23 -2.94
C ARG A 36 -2.26 10.55 -3.19
N ALA A 37 -1.26 10.52 -4.08
CA ALA A 37 -0.39 11.65 -4.43
C ALA A 37 0.38 12.30 -3.25
N LYS A 38 0.33 11.70 -2.05
CA LYS A 38 1.02 12.17 -0.85
C LYS A 38 2.14 11.21 -0.50
N GLU A 39 3.23 11.73 0.04
CA GLU A 39 4.32 10.89 0.54
C GLU A 39 3.80 9.99 1.69
N LEU A 40 4.07 8.69 1.59
CA LEU A 40 3.84 7.77 2.71
C LEU A 40 4.89 8.04 3.81
N PRO A 41 4.50 8.01 5.10
CA PRO A 41 5.43 8.17 6.20
C PRO A 41 6.57 7.16 6.09
N HIS A 42 7.79 7.63 6.32
CA HIS A 42 9.00 6.81 6.19
C HIS A 42 8.89 5.48 6.96
N SER A 43 8.27 5.49 8.13
CA SER A 43 8.09 4.33 9.02
C SER A 43 7.22 3.19 8.46
N MET A 44 6.41 3.45 7.42
CA MET A 44 5.51 2.45 6.83
C MET A 44 5.65 2.30 5.32
N ARG A 45 6.28 3.28 4.64
CA ARG A 45 6.33 3.35 3.18
C ARG A 45 6.87 2.09 2.53
N THR A 46 8.03 1.60 2.98
CA THR A 46 8.68 0.43 2.40
C THR A 46 7.83 -0.83 2.54
N GLU A 47 7.28 -1.08 3.73
CA GLU A 47 6.47 -2.28 3.99
C GLU A 47 5.16 -2.26 3.20
N ILE A 48 4.46 -1.12 3.19
CA ILE A 48 3.18 -0.98 2.47
C ILE A 48 3.39 -1.10 0.97
N ILE A 49 4.39 -0.42 0.39
CA ILE A 49 4.69 -0.53 -1.04
C ILE A 49 5.09 -1.96 -1.40
N SER A 50 5.99 -2.59 -0.63
CA SER A 50 6.41 -3.97 -0.90
C SER A 50 5.24 -4.93 -0.86
N TYR A 51 4.30 -4.75 0.07
CA TYR A 51 3.13 -5.61 0.16
C TYR A 51 2.17 -5.38 -1.01
N LEU A 52 1.85 -4.13 -1.36
CA LEU A 52 1.02 -3.82 -2.52
C LEU A 52 1.62 -4.38 -3.83
N LYS A 53 2.96 -4.45 -3.94
CA LYS A 53 3.64 -5.08 -5.07
C LYS A 53 3.36 -6.59 -5.17
N THR A 54 3.19 -7.31 -4.07
CA THR A 54 2.87 -8.75 -4.13
C THR A 54 1.44 -9.00 -4.60
N LEU A 55 0.54 -8.03 -4.37
CA LEU A 55 -0.89 -8.12 -4.69
C LEU A 55 -1.24 -7.81 -6.16
N ILE A 56 -0.30 -7.35 -6.98
CA ILE A 56 -0.59 -6.94 -8.37
C ILE A 56 -1.03 -8.08 -9.30
N ASN A 57 -0.83 -9.33 -8.85
CA ASN A 57 -1.19 -10.57 -9.56
C ASN A 57 -2.05 -11.48 -8.67
N ASP A 58 -2.72 -10.90 -7.67
CA ASP A 58 -3.62 -11.65 -6.79
C ASP A 58 -4.72 -12.37 -7.60
N SER A 59 -5.13 -13.56 -7.13
CA SER A 59 -6.21 -14.33 -7.75
C SER A 59 -7.56 -13.62 -7.62
N GLU A 60 -7.75 -12.84 -6.55
CA GLU A 60 -8.92 -12.02 -6.37
C GLU A 60 -8.82 -10.74 -7.23
N ASN A 61 -9.69 -10.64 -8.24
CA ASN A 61 -9.69 -9.52 -9.20
C ASN A 61 -9.81 -8.15 -8.52
N PHE A 62 -10.55 -8.07 -7.42
CA PHE A 62 -10.69 -6.83 -6.65
C PHE A 62 -9.35 -6.40 -6.06
N ILE A 63 -8.64 -7.30 -5.37
CA ILE A 63 -7.33 -7.04 -4.76
C ILE A 63 -6.29 -6.69 -5.82
N LYS A 64 -6.23 -7.47 -6.90
CA LYS A 64 -5.36 -7.25 -8.05
C LYS A 64 -5.51 -5.85 -8.64
N THR A 65 -6.73 -5.49 -9.01
CA THR A 65 -7.04 -4.22 -9.68
C THR A 65 -6.77 -3.03 -8.76
N ASN A 66 -7.20 -3.13 -7.49
CA ASN A 66 -7.00 -2.04 -6.53
C ASN A 66 -5.51 -1.82 -6.23
N SER A 67 -4.72 -2.88 -6.10
CA SER A 67 -3.28 -2.77 -5.82
C SER A 67 -2.55 -2.05 -6.95
N ARG A 68 -2.87 -2.35 -8.22
CA ARG A 68 -2.32 -1.63 -9.38
C ARG A 68 -2.71 -0.14 -9.37
N ILE A 69 -3.98 0.16 -9.13
CA ILE A 69 -4.49 1.55 -9.06
C ILE A 69 -3.80 2.32 -7.92
N ILE A 70 -3.67 1.70 -6.74
CA ILE A 70 -3.04 2.33 -5.58
C ILE A 70 -1.58 2.61 -5.83
N LEU A 71 -0.81 1.65 -6.39
CA LEU A 71 0.58 1.89 -6.73
C LEU A 71 0.74 3.07 -7.71
N ARG A 72 -0.14 3.18 -8.72
CA ARG A 72 -0.16 4.34 -9.64
C ARG A 72 -0.46 5.65 -8.92
N ASN A 73 -1.44 5.63 -8.00
CA ASN A 73 -1.81 6.80 -7.20
C ASN A 73 -0.70 7.25 -6.24
N LEU A 74 0.02 6.29 -5.64
CA LEU A 74 1.15 6.57 -4.77
C LEU A 74 2.34 7.11 -5.58
N ALA A 75 2.59 6.58 -6.77
CA ALA A 75 3.66 7.01 -7.67
C ALA A 75 3.50 8.44 -8.22
N GLN A 76 2.37 9.10 -7.98
CA GLN A 76 2.23 10.54 -8.25
C GLN A 76 3.09 11.40 -7.32
N ASN A 77 3.49 10.87 -6.15
CA ASN A 77 4.50 11.46 -5.30
C ASN A 77 5.89 10.88 -5.66
N SER A 78 6.89 11.74 -5.80
CA SER A 78 8.24 11.35 -6.25
C SER A 78 8.95 10.38 -5.31
N VAL A 79 8.84 10.56 -4.00
CA VAL A 79 9.50 9.70 -3.01
C VAL A 79 8.89 8.29 -3.02
N ASN A 80 7.56 8.20 -3.05
CA ASN A 80 6.87 6.92 -3.21
C ASN A 80 7.22 6.26 -4.55
N LYS A 81 7.29 7.04 -5.64
CA LYS A 81 7.64 6.54 -6.97
C LYS A 81 9.02 5.89 -6.97
N THR A 82 10.02 6.53 -6.37
CA THR A 82 11.36 5.96 -6.22
C THR A 82 11.32 4.61 -5.50
N ASP A 83 10.58 4.49 -4.40
CA ASP A 83 10.45 3.22 -3.68
C ASP A 83 9.66 2.14 -4.46
N ILE A 84 8.68 2.56 -5.27
CA ILE A 84 7.94 1.67 -6.17
C ILE A 84 8.85 1.15 -7.28
N GLU A 85 9.70 1.97 -7.89
CA GLU A 85 10.53 1.58 -9.03
C GLU A 85 11.82 0.84 -8.62
N LYS A 86 12.16 0.82 -7.32
CA LYS A 86 13.27 0.02 -6.78
C LYS A 86 13.23 -1.43 -7.28
N GLY A 87 14.39 -1.93 -7.69
CA GLY A 87 14.55 -3.28 -8.25
C GLY A 87 14.01 -3.42 -9.68
N GLY A 88 13.78 -2.32 -10.41
CA GLY A 88 13.27 -2.34 -11.78
C GLY A 88 11.78 -2.70 -11.87
N PHE A 89 11.05 -2.61 -10.76
CA PHE A 89 9.64 -2.95 -10.72
C PHE A 89 8.81 -2.00 -11.58
N LYS A 90 7.95 -2.57 -12.43
CA LYS A 90 6.99 -1.84 -13.26
C LYS A 90 5.58 -2.26 -12.89
N ILE A 91 4.70 -1.28 -12.68
CA ILE A 91 3.27 -1.57 -12.46
C ILE A 91 2.71 -2.06 -13.81
N PRO A 92 2.11 -3.27 -13.87
CA PRO A 92 1.48 -3.76 -15.10
C PRO A 92 0.42 -2.78 -15.61
N GLN A 93 0.18 -2.75 -16.92
CA GLN A 93 -0.96 -2.02 -17.49
C GLN A 93 -2.29 -2.66 -17.07
#